data_AF-A0A370G8T8-F1
#
_entry.id   AF-A0A370G8T8-F1
#
_cell.length_a   1.000
_cell.length_b   1.000
_cell.length_c   1.000
_cell.angle_alpha   90.00
_cell.angle_beta   90.00
_cell.angle_gamma   90.00
#
_symmetry.space_group_name_H-M   'P 1'
#
loop_
_entity.id
_entity.type
_entity.pdbx_description
1 polymer ?
#
loop_
_entity_poly.entity_id
_entity_poly.type
_entity_poly.pdbx_seq_one_letter_code
_entity_poly.pdbx_strand_id
1 'polypeptide(L)'
;MQNRLQTVSGQEMYSPETVFNQMYALAKNLDENALRVFLALQNCSINMPWNLHTPGSLLAFEGHHEAAILLADRFGANIHTIVYGAALGRHVAQVAYWLKQGASRGHAICGFIQAGLQKEADDLLEAAIADEKYDVLLQAVKGHSFAGSLENIQRIYKRAKKLDWDNKELLPDYAVWAAAVQGRADLVNDLINPILCKTSLKARNYVVSAYAQSGFHDLINPIIADFEGKITPFYLPDMALGYAISGNKKKVEEVQLAIKATRYYASFFMEVLRGYAAGCHTVWLEDLLKQHDHHKDHICYTLAENNHFAQMENMLSRGASIAKAARGLLKGNAFINPAISLRTLSFIQNNDYRIAIAKEVDKAAKKAARNSGKKIAFNILPLLTQAKVIHHLMTYEHLTYTESLHRAELSSNQSKAIAQLSMRIWLLQGIQLVKCGKLSHDLFFMITNLMTPLTPQETGELIIKANLYVKAFTKHNQLTLFSQKIASSPILEMSIHPGKEKADGKQYGIGR
;
A
#
# COMPACT_ATOMS: atom_id res chain seq x y z
N MET A 1 -4.10 34.36 19.60
CA MET A 1 -4.09 32.88 19.49
C MET A 1 -3.24 32.47 18.29
N GLN A 2 -1.91 32.57 18.41
CA GLN A 2 -0.93 31.92 17.54
C GLN A 2 -0.46 30.68 18.30
N ASN A 3 -0.91 29.49 17.90
CA ASN A 3 -0.40 28.26 18.49
C ASN A 3 0.96 27.94 17.90
N ARG A 4 1.97 28.05 18.77
CA ARG A 4 3.36 27.67 18.56
C ARG A 4 3.43 26.18 18.25
N LEU A 5 3.86 25.85 17.04
CA LEU A 5 4.57 24.61 16.76
C LEU A 5 5.91 24.70 17.50
N GLN A 6 5.93 24.26 18.76
CA GLN A 6 7.20 23.93 19.41
C GLN A 6 7.75 22.68 18.72
N THR A 7 8.81 22.87 17.95
CA THR A 7 9.69 21.80 17.50
C THR A 7 10.24 21.06 18.72
N VAL A 8 9.78 19.83 18.93
CA VAL A 8 10.32 18.93 19.96
C VAL A 8 11.65 18.38 19.45
N SER A 9 12.72 19.16 19.61
CA SER A 9 14.09 18.74 19.35
C SER A 9 14.59 17.93 20.55
N GLY A 10 14.35 16.62 20.55
CA GLY A 10 14.84 15.75 21.61
C GLY A 10 14.23 14.35 21.72
N GLN A 11 13.30 13.95 20.85
CA GLN A 11 12.84 12.56 20.84
C GLN A 11 13.92 11.66 20.22
N GLU A 12 14.41 10.69 21.00
CA GLU A 12 15.14 9.54 20.48
C GLU A 12 14.26 8.87 19.41
N MET A 13 14.71 8.94 18.15
CA MET A 13 14.03 8.26 17.05
C MET A 13 14.25 6.76 17.18
N TYR A 14 13.17 6.01 17.09
CA TYR A 14 13.18 4.56 17.20
C TYR A 14 13.99 3.90 16.07
N SER A 15 14.56 2.71 16.35
CA SER A 15 15.15 1.88 15.29
C SER A 15 14.09 1.47 14.25
N PRO A 16 14.45 1.21 12.98
CA PRO A 16 13.52 0.73 11.97
C PRO A 16 12.65 -0.46 12.41
N GLU A 17 13.26 -1.41 13.12
CA GLU A 17 12.56 -2.54 13.73
C GLU A 17 11.48 -2.09 14.72
N THR A 18 11.83 -1.17 15.61
CA THR A 18 10.89 -0.67 16.62
C THR A 18 9.76 0.13 15.97
N VAL A 19 10.07 0.92 14.94
CA VAL A 19 9.06 1.65 14.14
C VAL A 19 8.11 0.66 13.47
N PHE A 20 8.63 -0.38 12.82
CA PHE A 20 7.83 -1.43 12.20
C PHE A 20 6.92 -2.14 13.20
N ASN A 21 7.49 -2.62 14.30
CA ASN A 21 6.77 -3.37 15.33
C ASN A 21 5.65 -2.53 15.96
N GLN A 22 5.89 -1.24 16.20
CA GLN A 22 4.87 -0.34 16.73
C GLN A 22 3.76 -0.06 15.72
N MET A 23 4.07 0.18 14.45
CA MET A 23 3.05 0.34 13.39
C MET A 23 2.17 -0.90 13.29
N TYR A 24 2.80 -2.07 13.25
CA TYR A 24 2.12 -3.35 13.18
C TYR A 24 1.21 -3.58 14.41
N ALA A 25 1.70 -3.32 15.62
CA ALA A 25 0.92 -3.50 16.85
C ALA A 25 -0.31 -2.57 16.91
N LEU A 26 -0.12 -1.28 16.58
CA LEU A 26 -1.23 -0.31 16.54
C LEU A 26 -2.28 -0.70 15.48
N ALA A 27 -1.83 -1.12 14.30
CA ALA A 27 -2.71 -1.58 13.23
C ALA A 27 -3.47 -2.86 13.62
N LYS A 28 -2.79 -3.83 14.25
CA LYS A 28 -3.38 -5.08 14.74
C LYS A 28 -4.48 -4.83 15.77
N ASN A 29 -4.31 -3.80 16.61
CA ASN A 29 -5.31 -3.35 17.58
C ASN A 29 -6.38 -2.41 16.99
N LEU A 30 -6.33 -2.14 15.68
CA LEU A 30 -7.24 -1.23 14.97
C LEU A 30 -7.26 0.20 15.52
N ASP A 31 -6.17 0.63 16.17
CA ASP A 31 -6.06 1.99 16.74
C ASP A 31 -5.63 3.00 15.66
N GLU A 32 -6.59 3.41 14.84
CA GLU A 32 -6.36 4.33 13.72
C GLU A 32 -5.76 5.68 14.19
N ASN A 33 -6.23 6.21 15.32
CA ASN A 33 -5.80 7.52 15.80
C ASN A 33 -4.36 7.47 16.31
N ALA A 34 -4.02 6.48 17.14
CA ALA A 34 -2.65 6.32 17.61
C ALA A 34 -1.70 6.06 16.44
N LEU A 35 -2.10 5.23 15.46
CA LEU A 35 -1.29 4.98 14.27
C LEU A 35 -1.06 6.26 13.45
N ARG A 36 -2.10 7.10 13.27
CA ARG A 36 -1.98 8.38 12.57
C ARG A 36 -0.99 9.32 13.26
N VAL A 37 -1.09 9.45 14.58
CA VAL A 37 -0.16 10.26 15.38
C VAL A 37 1.26 9.69 15.29
N PHE A 38 1.40 8.37 15.40
CA PHE A 38 2.70 7.70 15.33
C PHE A 38 3.41 7.93 13.99
N LEU A 39 2.71 7.71 12.87
CA LEU A 39 3.26 7.94 11.53
C LEU A 39 3.68 9.40 11.31
N ALA A 40 2.91 10.36 11.82
CA ALA A 40 3.24 11.77 11.74
C ALA A 40 4.49 12.12 12.57
N LEU A 41 4.61 11.58 13.79
CA LEU A 41 5.76 11.81 14.67
C LEU A 41 7.05 11.17 14.13
N GLN A 42 6.96 9.94 13.61
CA GLN A 42 8.12 9.22 13.10
C GLN A 42 8.47 9.58 11.65
N ASN A 43 7.62 10.36 10.96
CA ASN A 43 7.79 10.73 9.56
C ASN A 43 8.12 9.52 8.66
N CYS A 44 7.47 8.38 8.89
CA CYS A 44 7.73 7.11 8.21
C CYS A 44 6.58 6.73 7.26
N SER A 45 6.82 5.77 6.38
CA SER A 45 5.79 5.24 5.47
C SER A 45 5.11 4.03 6.08
N ILE A 46 3.79 3.90 5.88
CA ILE A 46 3.08 2.65 6.21
C ILE A 46 3.57 1.45 5.38
N ASN A 47 4.26 1.71 4.27
CA ASN A 47 4.85 0.71 3.38
C ASN A 47 6.31 0.39 3.72
N MET A 48 6.84 0.88 4.85
CA MET A 48 8.22 0.59 5.27
C MET A 48 8.41 -0.93 5.44
N PRO A 49 9.36 -1.56 4.72
CA PRO A 49 9.62 -2.98 4.86
C PRO A 49 10.54 -3.28 6.06
N TRP A 50 10.30 -4.40 6.71
CA TRP A 50 11.19 -5.04 7.69
C TRP A 50 11.11 -6.55 7.52
N ASN A 51 12.25 -7.25 7.51
CA ASN A 51 12.32 -8.71 7.31
C ASN A 51 11.45 -9.22 6.14
N LEU A 52 11.55 -8.56 4.97
CA LEU A 52 10.79 -8.87 3.75
C LEU A 52 9.26 -8.64 3.83
N HIS A 53 8.75 -8.12 4.95
CA HIS A 53 7.33 -7.78 5.13
C HIS A 53 7.12 -6.28 5.22
N THR A 54 5.95 -5.80 4.76
CA THR A 54 5.39 -4.52 5.21
C THR A 54 4.40 -4.81 6.34
N PRO A 55 4.01 -3.84 7.18
CA PRO A 55 3.00 -4.06 8.22
C PRO A 55 1.72 -4.68 7.65
N GLY A 56 1.27 -4.19 6.49
CA GLY A 56 0.10 -4.74 5.79
C GLY A 56 0.27 -6.17 5.28
N SER A 57 1.46 -6.56 4.78
CA SER A 57 1.67 -7.93 4.32
C SER A 57 1.78 -8.91 5.48
N LEU A 58 2.39 -8.53 6.61
CA LEU A 58 2.48 -9.37 7.79
C LEU A 58 1.11 -9.61 8.44
N LEU A 59 0.29 -8.55 8.59
CA LEU A 59 -1.08 -8.69 9.10
C LEU A 59 -1.93 -9.61 8.23
N ALA A 60 -1.82 -9.49 6.91
CA ALA A 60 -2.52 -10.34 5.97
C ALA A 60 -2.03 -11.80 6.03
N PHE A 61 -0.73 -12.02 6.19
CA PHE A 61 -0.14 -13.34 6.38
C PHE A 61 -0.69 -14.04 7.63
N GLU A 62 -0.79 -13.32 8.75
CA GLU A 62 -1.34 -13.85 10.00
C GLU A 62 -2.87 -13.96 10.03
N GLY A 63 -3.55 -13.50 8.98
CA GLY A 63 -5.02 -13.57 8.87
C GLY A 63 -5.77 -12.41 9.53
N HIS A 64 -5.09 -11.34 9.94
CA HIS A 64 -5.70 -10.11 10.47
C HIS A 64 -6.28 -9.24 9.34
N HIS A 65 -7.32 -9.76 8.69
CA HIS A 65 -7.91 -9.17 7.48
C HIS A 65 -8.40 -7.73 7.69
N GLU A 66 -9.10 -7.47 8.79
CA GLU A 66 -9.64 -6.14 9.11
C GLU A 66 -8.52 -5.11 9.30
N ALA A 67 -7.43 -5.49 9.96
CA ALA A 67 -6.27 -4.62 10.14
C ALA A 67 -5.55 -4.35 8.80
N ALA A 68 -5.43 -5.36 7.93
CA ALA A 68 -4.87 -5.16 6.59
C ALA A 68 -5.76 -4.23 5.74
N ILE A 69 -7.10 -4.35 5.84
CA ILE A 69 -8.05 -3.42 5.20
C ILE A 69 -7.87 -2.01 5.76
N LEU A 70 -7.81 -1.85 7.08
CA LEU A 70 -7.56 -0.55 7.72
C LEU A 70 -6.32 0.11 7.13
N LEU A 71 -5.20 -0.61 7.07
CA LEU A 71 -3.95 -0.07 6.53
C LEU A 71 -4.07 0.32 5.05
N ALA A 72 -4.68 -0.54 4.23
CA ALA A 72 -4.85 -0.25 2.82
C ALA A 72 -5.75 0.97 2.60
N ASP A 73 -6.87 1.04 3.31
CA ASP A 73 -7.94 1.99 3.03
C ASP A 73 -7.79 3.33 3.75
N ARG A 74 -7.08 3.37 4.88
CA ARG A 74 -6.84 4.61 5.66
C ARG A 74 -5.47 5.21 5.45
N PHE A 75 -4.46 4.37 5.19
CA PHE A 75 -3.05 4.78 5.21
C PHE A 75 -2.35 4.57 3.87
N GLY A 76 -3.01 3.97 2.87
CA GLY A 76 -2.45 3.76 1.55
C GLY A 76 -1.42 2.63 1.51
N ALA A 77 -1.58 1.63 2.38
CA ALA A 77 -0.74 0.44 2.32
C ALA A 77 -0.89 -0.28 0.97
N ASN A 78 0.23 -0.79 0.46
CA ASN A 78 0.33 -1.33 -0.88
C ASN A 78 -0.45 -2.66 -0.99
N ILE A 79 -1.56 -2.64 -1.73
CA ILE A 79 -2.41 -3.82 -1.90
C ILE A 79 -1.71 -5.00 -2.58
N HIS A 80 -0.63 -4.75 -3.34
CA HIS A 80 0.16 -5.81 -3.96
C HIS A 80 1.00 -6.58 -2.95
N THR A 81 1.55 -5.92 -1.93
CA THR A 81 2.27 -6.61 -0.84
C THR A 81 1.30 -7.27 0.13
N ILE A 82 0.12 -6.67 0.34
CA ILE A 82 -0.95 -7.26 1.15
C ILE A 82 -1.47 -8.57 0.53
N VAL A 83 -1.78 -8.60 -0.78
CA VAL A 83 -2.25 -9.84 -1.44
C VAL A 83 -1.19 -10.93 -1.42
N TYR A 84 0.09 -10.55 -1.55
CA TYR A 84 1.22 -11.47 -1.40
C TYR A 84 1.25 -12.10 0.00
N GLY A 85 1.13 -11.29 1.05
CA GLY A 85 1.08 -11.75 2.44
C GLY A 85 -0.11 -12.69 2.69
N ALA A 86 -1.31 -12.32 2.25
CA ALA A 86 -2.50 -13.17 2.36
C ALA A 86 -2.32 -14.53 1.67
N ALA A 87 -1.74 -14.54 0.47
CA ALA A 87 -1.48 -15.76 -0.29
C ALA A 87 -0.43 -16.64 0.40
N LEU A 88 0.65 -16.03 0.90
CA LEU A 88 1.68 -16.71 1.68
C LEU A 88 1.11 -17.33 2.97
N GLY A 89 0.16 -16.64 3.61
CA GLY A 89 -0.57 -17.10 4.79
C GLY A 89 -1.68 -18.12 4.51
N ARG A 90 -1.84 -18.56 3.25
CA ARG A 90 -2.87 -19.51 2.78
C ARG A 90 -4.31 -19.00 2.91
N HIS A 91 -4.53 -17.69 2.95
CA HIS A 91 -5.86 -17.07 3.08
C HIS A 91 -6.54 -16.86 1.72
N VAL A 92 -6.95 -17.95 1.05
CA VAL A 92 -7.50 -17.92 -0.32
C VAL A 92 -8.68 -16.93 -0.49
N ALA A 93 -9.59 -16.87 0.47
CA ALA A 93 -10.73 -15.94 0.44
C ALA A 93 -10.29 -14.47 0.48
N GLN A 94 -9.26 -14.15 1.29
CA GLN A 94 -8.70 -12.80 1.36
C GLN A 94 -7.96 -12.44 0.07
N VAL A 95 -7.26 -13.39 -0.54
CA VAL A 95 -6.62 -13.19 -1.86
C VAL A 95 -7.68 -12.82 -2.90
N ALA A 96 -8.79 -13.55 -2.96
CA ALA A 96 -9.89 -13.25 -3.87
C ALA A 96 -10.47 -11.84 -3.63
N TYR A 97 -10.59 -11.40 -2.37
CA TYR A 97 -10.97 -10.02 -2.04
C TYR A 97 -9.97 -9.01 -2.62
N TRP A 98 -8.67 -9.16 -2.35
CA TRP A 98 -7.67 -8.20 -2.81
C TRP A 98 -7.52 -8.17 -4.34
N LEU A 99 -7.66 -9.30 -5.02
CA LEU A 99 -7.69 -9.34 -6.48
C LEU A 99 -8.87 -8.57 -7.06
N LYS A 100 -10.05 -8.63 -6.42
CA LYS A 100 -11.20 -7.78 -6.79
C LYS A 100 -10.92 -6.29 -6.57
N GLN A 101 -10.13 -5.95 -5.56
CA GLN A 101 -9.65 -4.57 -5.32
C GLN A 101 -8.52 -4.14 -6.28
N GLY A 102 -8.17 -4.97 -7.27
CA GLY A 102 -7.16 -4.66 -8.28
C GLY A 102 -5.74 -5.03 -7.86
N ALA A 103 -5.53 -5.83 -6.81
CA ALA A 103 -4.21 -6.32 -6.46
C ALA A 103 -3.62 -7.20 -7.58
N SER A 104 -2.30 -7.32 -7.61
CA SER A 104 -1.57 -7.97 -8.69
C SER A 104 -1.72 -9.49 -8.59
N ARG A 105 -2.23 -10.12 -9.67
CA ARG A 105 -2.28 -11.58 -9.80
C ARG A 105 -0.90 -12.21 -9.64
N GLY A 106 0.14 -11.59 -10.20
CA GLY A 106 1.51 -12.07 -10.06
C GLY A 106 1.96 -12.14 -8.60
N HIS A 107 1.66 -11.13 -7.79
CA HIS A 107 1.98 -11.14 -6.35
C HIS A 107 1.21 -12.23 -5.60
N ALA A 108 -0.05 -12.46 -5.92
CA ALA A 108 -0.83 -13.57 -5.36
C ALA A 108 -0.24 -14.94 -5.72
N ILE A 109 0.11 -15.16 -6.99
CA ILE A 109 0.76 -16.38 -7.49
C ILE A 109 2.07 -16.63 -6.73
N CYS A 110 2.91 -15.60 -6.60
CA CYS A 110 4.18 -15.68 -5.89
C CYS A 110 4.00 -16.12 -4.42
N GLY A 111 2.99 -15.60 -3.73
CA GLY A 111 2.68 -15.99 -2.35
C GLY A 111 2.13 -17.42 -2.25
N PHE A 112 1.22 -17.82 -3.14
CA PHE A 112 0.67 -19.18 -3.14
C PHE A 112 1.73 -20.25 -3.41
N ILE A 113 2.63 -20.02 -4.36
CA ILE A 113 3.74 -20.95 -4.64
C ILE A 113 4.59 -21.17 -3.39
N GLN A 114 4.98 -20.09 -2.71
CA GLN A 114 5.76 -20.17 -1.48
C GLN A 114 5.00 -20.86 -0.33
N ALA A 115 3.68 -20.69 -0.28
CA ALA A 115 2.84 -21.37 0.69
C ALA A 115 2.62 -22.87 0.36
N GLY A 116 3.10 -23.37 -0.79
CA GLY A 116 2.85 -24.73 -1.28
C GLY A 116 1.47 -24.95 -1.91
N LEU A 117 0.74 -23.88 -2.22
CA LEU A 117 -0.58 -23.90 -2.85
C LEU A 117 -0.46 -23.86 -4.38
N GLN A 118 0.10 -24.93 -4.95
CA GLN A 118 0.44 -25.00 -6.37
C GLN A 118 -0.80 -24.91 -7.27
N LYS A 119 -1.92 -25.51 -6.86
CA LYS A 119 -3.16 -25.52 -7.65
C LYS A 119 -3.71 -24.10 -7.83
N GLU A 120 -3.82 -23.35 -6.74
CA GLU A 120 -4.30 -21.97 -6.74
C GLU A 120 -3.37 -21.04 -7.53
N ALA A 121 -2.06 -21.28 -7.46
CA ALA A 121 -1.07 -20.57 -8.26
C ALA A 121 -1.21 -20.88 -9.76
N ASP A 122 -1.36 -22.16 -10.13
CA ASP A 122 -1.51 -22.59 -11.52
C ASP A 122 -2.83 -22.08 -12.11
N ASP A 123 -3.94 -22.12 -11.36
CA ASP A 123 -5.24 -21.57 -11.79
C ASP A 123 -5.14 -20.07 -12.12
N LEU A 124 -4.47 -19.29 -11.27
CA LEU A 124 -4.23 -17.86 -11.51
C LEU A 124 -3.26 -17.62 -12.68
N LEU A 125 -2.27 -18.48 -12.85
CA LEU A 125 -1.27 -18.37 -13.90
C LEU A 125 -1.91 -18.65 -15.28
N GLU A 126 -2.72 -19.70 -15.40
CA GLU A 126 -3.44 -20.02 -16.65
C GLU A 126 -4.36 -18.87 -17.06
N ALA A 127 -5.12 -18.31 -16.11
CA ALA A 127 -5.96 -17.15 -16.36
C ALA A 127 -5.16 -15.91 -16.83
N ALA A 128 -3.92 -15.73 -16.35
CA ALA A 128 -3.07 -14.61 -16.73
C ALA A 128 -2.33 -14.81 -18.07
N ILE A 129 -2.01 -16.05 -18.43
CA ILE A 129 -1.39 -16.39 -19.71
C ILE A 129 -2.39 -16.18 -20.85
N ALA A 130 -3.66 -16.51 -20.64
CA ALA A 130 -4.74 -16.17 -21.58
C ALA A 130 -4.84 -14.66 -21.85
N ASP A 131 -4.45 -13.83 -20.88
CA ASP A 131 -4.39 -12.37 -20.99
C ASP A 131 -3.06 -11.84 -21.59
N GLU A 132 -2.14 -12.71 -22.02
CA GLU A 132 -0.79 -12.39 -22.53
C GLU A 132 0.09 -11.54 -21.58
N LYS A 133 -0.07 -11.72 -20.27
CA LYS A 133 0.61 -10.90 -19.25
C LYS A 133 1.98 -11.46 -18.83
N TYR A 134 3.04 -11.00 -19.52
CA TYR A 134 4.42 -11.40 -19.23
C TYR A 134 4.89 -11.09 -17.79
N ASP A 135 4.42 -10.01 -17.17
CA ASP A 135 4.75 -9.64 -15.80
C ASP A 135 4.30 -10.69 -14.77
N VAL A 136 3.25 -11.45 -15.09
CA VAL A 136 2.77 -12.53 -14.23
C VAL A 136 3.72 -13.73 -14.24
N LEU A 137 4.29 -14.08 -15.39
CA LEU A 137 5.34 -15.12 -15.45
C LEU A 137 6.57 -14.74 -14.63
N LEU A 138 6.95 -13.45 -14.66
CA LEU A 138 8.06 -12.97 -13.87
C LEU A 138 7.84 -13.22 -12.37
N GLN A 139 6.62 -12.98 -11.89
CA GLN A 139 6.26 -13.22 -10.49
C GLN A 139 6.11 -14.71 -10.17
N ALA A 140 5.66 -15.53 -11.12
CA ALA A 140 5.65 -16.99 -10.95
C ALA A 140 7.07 -17.56 -10.83
N VAL A 141 8.01 -17.10 -11.66
CA VAL A 141 9.43 -17.48 -11.55
C VAL A 141 9.99 -17.07 -10.20
N LYS A 142 9.73 -15.84 -9.73
CA LYS A 142 10.12 -15.43 -8.38
C LYS A 142 9.56 -16.36 -7.30
N GLY A 143 8.26 -16.66 -7.36
CA GLY A 143 7.60 -17.56 -6.41
C GLY A 143 8.27 -18.93 -6.36
N HIS A 144 8.53 -19.53 -7.52
CA HIS A 144 9.20 -20.83 -7.58
C HIS A 144 10.67 -20.76 -7.17
N SER A 145 11.37 -19.66 -7.44
CA SER A 145 12.72 -19.42 -6.92
C SER A 145 12.75 -19.35 -5.39
N PHE A 146 11.78 -18.67 -4.79
CA PHE A 146 11.65 -18.64 -3.32
C PHE A 146 11.35 -20.03 -2.75
N ALA A 147 10.46 -20.80 -3.40
CA ALA A 147 10.15 -22.17 -3.01
C ALA A 147 11.31 -23.16 -3.27
N GLY A 148 12.31 -22.78 -4.07
CA GLY A 148 13.43 -23.66 -4.42
C GLY A 148 13.15 -24.65 -5.54
N SER A 149 12.14 -24.40 -6.37
CA SER A 149 11.60 -25.36 -7.31
C SER A 149 12.21 -25.21 -8.71
N LEU A 150 13.46 -25.66 -8.89
CA LEU A 150 14.20 -25.58 -10.17
C LEU A 150 13.41 -26.15 -11.36
N GLU A 151 12.74 -27.29 -11.18
CA GLU A 151 11.95 -27.92 -12.24
C GLU A 151 10.83 -27.00 -12.76
N ASN A 152 10.06 -26.39 -11.86
CA ASN A 152 8.99 -25.47 -12.25
C ASN A 152 9.54 -24.17 -12.87
N ILE A 153 10.69 -23.68 -12.40
CA ILE A 153 11.38 -22.55 -13.03
C ILE A 153 11.74 -22.92 -14.49
N GLN A 154 12.35 -24.09 -14.71
CA GLN A 154 12.67 -24.60 -16.06
C GLN A 154 11.43 -24.81 -16.92
N ARG A 155 10.32 -25.29 -16.33
CA ARG A 155 9.03 -25.44 -16.99
C ARG A 155 8.50 -24.08 -17.48
N ILE A 156 8.57 -23.05 -16.65
CA ILE A 156 8.16 -21.69 -17.02
C ILE A 156 9.06 -21.13 -18.13
N TYR A 157 10.38 -21.32 -18.07
CA TYR A 157 11.27 -20.92 -19.17
C TYR A 157 10.93 -21.59 -20.49
N LYS A 158 10.71 -22.91 -20.49
CA LYS A 158 10.29 -23.65 -21.70
C LYS A 158 9.00 -23.08 -22.26
N ARG A 159 8.06 -22.69 -21.41
CA ARG A 159 6.79 -22.08 -21.82
C ARG A 159 6.96 -20.67 -22.36
N ALA A 160 7.78 -19.84 -21.71
CA ALA A 160 8.11 -18.49 -22.17
C ALA A 160 8.77 -18.52 -23.57
N LYS A 161 9.67 -19.48 -23.80
CA LYS A 161 10.29 -19.71 -25.12
C LYS A 161 9.27 -20.07 -26.20
N LYS A 162 8.29 -20.91 -25.90
CA LYS A 162 7.20 -21.24 -26.85
C LYS A 162 6.35 -20.04 -27.24
N LEU A 163 6.27 -19.03 -26.36
CA LEU A 163 5.49 -17.81 -26.57
C LEU A 163 6.32 -16.67 -27.18
N ASP A 164 7.58 -16.93 -27.58
CA ASP A 164 8.53 -15.90 -28.06
C ASP A 164 8.75 -14.76 -27.04
N TRP A 165 8.71 -15.11 -25.76
CA TRP A 165 8.89 -14.19 -24.65
C TRP A 165 10.29 -14.27 -24.02
N ASP A 166 11.17 -15.09 -24.60
CA ASP A 166 12.56 -15.32 -24.16
C ASP A 166 13.52 -14.16 -24.49
N ASN A 167 13.19 -13.32 -25.48
CA ASN A 167 13.91 -12.07 -25.79
C ASN A 167 13.85 -11.00 -24.67
N LYS A 168 13.10 -11.26 -23.59
CA LYS A 168 13.06 -10.40 -22.40
C LYS A 168 14.03 -10.96 -21.36
N GLU A 169 15.27 -10.45 -21.38
CA GLU A 169 16.45 -10.83 -20.55
C GLU A 169 16.24 -10.85 -19.02
N LEU A 170 15.03 -10.65 -18.51
CA LEU A 170 14.75 -10.45 -17.10
C LEU A 170 14.49 -11.75 -16.33
N LEU A 171 13.92 -12.79 -16.94
CA LEU A 171 13.54 -13.99 -16.18
C LEU A 171 14.72 -14.65 -15.45
N PRO A 172 15.92 -14.85 -16.06
CA PRO A 172 17.10 -15.41 -15.37
C PRO A 172 17.57 -14.55 -14.21
N ASP A 173 17.72 -13.24 -14.43
CA ASP A 173 18.14 -12.27 -13.42
C ASP A 173 17.24 -12.33 -12.17
N TYR A 174 15.92 -12.37 -12.38
CA TYR A 174 14.95 -12.42 -11.29
C TYR A 174 14.87 -13.77 -10.59
N ALA A 175 15.09 -14.87 -11.30
CA ALA A 175 15.11 -16.21 -10.71
C ALA A 175 16.28 -16.33 -9.72
N VAL A 176 17.45 -15.88 -10.14
CA VAL A 176 18.69 -15.89 -9.35
C VAL A 176 18.58 -14.94 -8.15
N TRP A 177 18.07 -13.72 -8.36
CA TRP A 177 17.80 -12.76 -7.27
C TRP A 177 16.87 -13.36 -6.21
N ALA A 178 15.75 -13.95 -6.63
CA ALA A 178 14.76 -14.49 -5.70
C ALA A 178 15.30 -15.69 -4.91
N ALA A 179 16.06 -16.59 -5.54
CA ALA A 179 16.72 -17.70 -4.84
C ALA A 179 17.73 -17.17 -3.80
N ALA A 180 18.47 -16.12 -4.15
CA ALA A 180 19.44 -15.49 -3.27
C ALA A 180 18.78 -14.82 -2.04
N VAL A 181 17.65 -14.13 -2.21
CA VAL A 181 16.92 -13.52 -1.08
C VAL A 181 16.48 -14.54 -0.03
N GLN A 182 16.41 -15.84 -0.37
CA GLN A 182 16.07 -16.92 0.55
C GLN A 182 17.29 -17.75 1.01
N GLY A 183 18.51 -17.33 0.66
CA GLY A 183 19.73 -18.04 1.07
C GLY A 183 19.93 -19.39 0.38
N ARG A 184 19.23 -19.65 -0.74
CA ARG A 184 19.28 -20.92 -1.48
C ARG A 184 20.53 -21.00 -2.35
N ALA A 185 21.68 -21.16 -1.72
CA ALA A 185 22.99 -21.22 -2.39
C ALA A 185 23.08 -22.34 -3.43
N ASP A 186 22.45 -23.49 -3.16
CA ASP A 186 22.28 -24.61 -4.06
C ASP A 186 21.60 -24.18 -5.37
N LEU A 187 20.40 -23.59 -5.26
CA LEU A 187 19.63 -23.16 -6.41
C LEU A 187 20.30 -22.00 -7.15
N VAL A 188 20.91 -21.06 -6.43
CA VAL A 188 21.69 -19.97 -7.02
C VAL A 188 22.83 -20.55 -7.87
N ASN A 189 23.57 -21.53 -7.35
CA ASN A 189 24.62 -22.21 -8.09
C ASN A 189 24.06 -22.96 -9.31
N ASP A 190 22.93 -23.65 -9.18
CA ASP A 190 22.30 -24.36 -10.29
C ASP A 190 21.72 -23.42 -11.37
N LEU A 191 21.28 -22.22 -10.99
CA LEU A 191 20.82 -21.21 -11.95
C LEU A 191 21.99 -20.48 -12.62
N ILE A 192 23.12 -20.33 -11.92
CA ILE A 192 24.31 -19.65 -12.40
C ILE A 192 25.23 -20.58 -13.23
N ASN A 193 25.35 -21.87 -12.86
CA ASN A 193 26.41 -22.75 -13.38
C ASN A 193 26.07 -23.51 -14.68
N PRO A 194 24.93 -24.23 -14.85
CA PRO A 194 24.84 -25.17 -15.97
C PRO A 194 23.92 -24.83 -17.15
N ILE A 195 22.92 -23.93 -17.09
CA ILE A 195 21.93 -23.86 -18.20
C ILE A 195 21.49 -22.45 -18.62
N LEU A 196 21.52 -21.44 -17.76
CA LEU A 196 20.94 -20.14 -18.10
C LEU A 196 21.93 -19.03 -18.36
N CYS A 197 23.20 -19.22 -18.03
CA CYS A 197 24.10 -18.13 -18.29
C CYS A 197 25.57 -18.45 -18.61
N LYS A 198 25.98 -17.88 -19.74
CA LYS A 198 27.15 -16.98 -19.76
C LYS A 198 26.88 -15.78 -18.81
N THR A 199 26.76 -16.01 -17.50
CA THR A 199 26.10 -15.10 -16.52
C THR A 199 26.66 -13.71 -16.64
N SER A 200 25.81 -12.85 -17.20
CA SER A 200 26.05 -11.43 -17.28
C SER A 200 26.44 -10.97 -15.87
N LEU A 201 27.45 -10.12 -15.80
CA LEU A 201 27.91 -9.43 -14.60
C LEU A 201 26.73 -8.97 -13.69
N LYS A 202 25.61 -8.62 -14.33
CA LYS A 202 24.34 -8.22 -13.75
C LYS A 202 23.67 -9.28 -12.85
N ALA A 203 23.68 -10.56 -13.22
CA ALA A 203 23.08 -11.62 -12.40
C ALA A 203 23.83 -11.79 -11.07
N ARG A 204 25.16 -11.68 -11.09
CA ARG A 204 25.98 -11.72 -9.87
C ARG A 204 25.71 -10.51 -8.96
N ASN A 205 25.58 -9.32 -9.53
CA ASN A 205 25.20 -8.12 -8.78
C ASN A 205 23.85 -8.29 -8.05
N TYR A 206 22.87 -8.89 -8.72
CA TYR A 206 21.58 -9.18 -8.09
C TYR A 206 21.71 -10.14 -6.90
N VAL A 207 22.53 -11.20 -7.01
CA VAL A 207 22.75 -12.14 -5.89
C VAL A 207 23.38 -11.43 -4.70
N VAL A 208 24.43 -10.64 -4.95
CA VAL A 208 25.16 -9.94 -3.90
C VAL A 208 24.22 -9.00 -3.14
N SER A 209 23.42 -8.22 -3.87
CA SER A 209 22.43 -7.33 -3.28
C SER A 209 21.36 -8.10 -2.49
N ALA A 210 20.86 -9.22 -3.03
CA ALA A 210 19.85 -10.07 -2.40
C ALA A 210 20.32 -10.71 -1.09
N TYR A 211 21.52 -11.30 -1.08
CA TYR A 211 22.12 -11.86 0.12
C TYR A 211 22.39 -10.78 1.17
N ALA A 212 22.90 -9.62 0.75
CA ALA A 212 23.13 -8.50 1.66
C ALA A 212 21.82 -7.99 2.28
N GLN A 213 20.77 -7.82 1.47
CA GLN A 213 19.44 -7.43 1.93
C GLN A 213 18.88 -8.42 2.96
N SER A 214 19.13 -9.72 2.77
CA SER A 214 18.51 -10.78 3.57
C SER A 214 19.40 -11.28 4.71
N GLY A 215 20.59 -10.69 4.90
CA GLY A 215 21.50 -11.03 6.00
C GLY A 215 22.34 -12.29 5.78
N PHE A 216 22.38 -12.87 4.57
CA PHE A 216 23.19 -14.05 4.25
C PHE A 216 24.64 -13.67 3.93
N HIS A 217 25.32 -13.03 4.88
CA HIS A 217 26.65 -12.46 4.70
C HIS A 217 27.69 -13.48 4.24
N ASP A 218 27.65 -14.69 4.80
CA ASP A 218 28.63 -15.74 4.52
C ASP A 218 28.54 -16.26 3.08
N LEU A 219 27.38 -16.12 2.44
CA LEU A 219 27.15 -16.52 1.04
C LEU A 219 27.65 -15.48 0.03
N ILE A 220 28.01 -14.27 0.47
CA ILE A 220 28.47 -13.19 -0.42
C ILE A 220 29.93 -13.39 -0.82
N ASN A 221 30.80 -13.72 0.14
CA ASN A 221 32.25 -13.78 -0.08
C ASN A 221 32.66 -14.72 -1.23
N PRO A 222 32.09 -15.94 -1.38
CA PRO A 222 32.42 -16.82 -2.50
C PRO A 222 32.05 -16.27 -3.87
N ILE A 223 31.14 -15.29 -3.95
CA ILE A 223 30.66 -14.71 -5.22
C ILE A 223 31.51 -13.53 -5.66
N ILE A 224 32.00 -12.74 -4.69
CA ILE A 224 32.71 -11.47 -4.93
C ILE A 224 34.23 -11.61 -4.78
N ALA A 225 34.72 -12.75 -4.31
CA ALA A 225 36.14 -13.07 -4.29
C ALA A 225 36.65 -13.30 -5.73
N ASP A 226 37.82 -12.74 -6.04
CA ASP A 226 38.60 -13.12 -7.22
C ASP A 226 39.28 -14.50 -7.01
N PHE A 227 40.07 -14.94 -8.01
CA PHE A 227 40.81 -16.20 -7.93
C PHE A 227 41.84 -16.25 -6.79
N GLU A 228 42.21 -15.10 -6.22
CA GLU A 228 43.12 -14.99 -5.05
C GLU A 228 42.34 -14.87 -3.73
N GLY A 229 41.00 -14.95 -3.76
CA GLY A 229 40.17 -14.81 -2.57
C GLY A 229 39.92 -13.36 -2.15
N LYS A 230 40.35 -12.36 -2.93
CA LYS A 230 40.18 -10.93 -2.59
C LYS A 230 38.83 -10.43 -3.07
N ILE A 231 38.14 -9.69 -2.20
CA ILE A 231 36.87 -9.05 -2.54
C ILE A 231 37.09 -8.03 -3.67
N THR A 232 36.40 -8.22 -4.79
CA THR A 232 36.45 -7.26 -5.91
C THR A 232 35.61 -6.02 -5.57
N PRO A 233 36.21 -4.80 -5.59
CA PRO A 233 35.49 -3.55 -5.27
C PRO A 233 34.29 -3.26 -6.17
N PHE A 234 34.21 -3.93 -7.32
CA PHE A 234 33.12 -3.81 -8.28
C PHE A 234 31.74 -4.17 -7.70
N TYR A 235 31.66 -5.17 -6.80
CA TYR A 235 30.38 -5.64 -6.23
C TYR A 235 29.95 -4.92 -4.95
N LEU A 236 30.84 -4.10 -4.37
CA LEU A 236 30.59 -3.38 -3.13
C LEU A 236 29.39 -2.41 -3.20
N PRO A 237 29.13 -1.70 -4.32
CA PRO A 237 27.92 -0.87 -4.45
C PRO A 237 26.62 -1.67 -4.33
N ASP A 238 26.50 -2.81 -4.99
CA ASP A 238 25.29 -3.65 -4.95
C ASP A 238 25.11 -4.32 -3.58
N MET A 239 26.20 -4.67 -2.91
CA MET A 239 26.20 -5.12 -1.52
C MET A 239 25.67 -4.03 -0.58
N ALA A 240 26.12 -2.78 -0.77
CA ALA A 240 25.63 -1.64 0.00
C ALA A 240 24.16 -1.33 -0.28
N LEU A 241 23.69 -1.49 -1.52
CA LEU A 241 22.26 -1.39 -1.86
C LEU A 241 21.43 -2.33 -0.98
N GLY A 242 21.83 -3.60 -0.90
CA GLY A 242 21.11 -4.61 -0.13
C GLY A 242 21.02 -4.24 1.35
N TYR A 243 22.15 -3.90 1.97
CA TYR A 243 22.17 -3.46 3.37
C TYR A 243 21.39 -2.17 3.61
N ALA A 244 21.43 -1.22 2.67
CA ALA A 244 20.66 0.01 2.79
C ALA A 244 19.16 -0.25 2.68
N ILE A 245 18.70 -1.18 1.83
CA ILE A 245 17.29 -1.58 1.75
C ILE A 245 16.80 -2.18 3.08
N SER A 246 17.57 -3.11 3.67
CA SER A 246 17.21 -3.75 4.94
C SER A 246 17.46 -2.88 6.16
N GLY A 247 18.17 -1.78 5.99
CA GLY A 247 18.49 -0.84 7.05
C GLY A 247 19.60 -1.30 7.98
N ASN A 248 20.54 -2.10 7.48
CA ASN A 248 21.73 -2.47 8.22
C ASN A 248 22.81 -1.39 8.08
N LYS A 249 22.62 -0.25 8.76
CA LYS A 249 23.52 0.93 8.68
C LYS A 249 24.98 0.58 9.00
N LYS A 250 25.22 -0.26 10.02
CA LYS A 250 26.57 -0.70 10.39
C LYS A 250 27.27 -1.40 9.22
N LYS A 251 26.57 -2.29 8.52
CA LYS A 251 27.13 -2.96 7.32
C LYS A 251 27.34 -2.01 6.16
N VAL A 252 26.48 -0.99 5.99
CA VAL A 252 26.72 0.08 5.00
C VAL A 252 28.00 0.85 5.30
N GLU A 253 28.26 1.18 6.56
CA GLU A 253 29.49 1.87 7.01
C GLU A 253 30.74 1.01 6.81
N GLU A 254 30.66 -0.31 7.09
CA GLU A 254 31.74 -1.27 6.79
C GLU A 254 32.09 -1.27 5.29
N VAL A 255 31.08 -1.30 4.41
CA VAL A 255 31.30 -1.23 2.96
C VAL A 255 31.84 0.13 2.52
N GLN A 256 31.39 1.22 3.15
CA GLN A 256 31.88 2.57 2.88
C GLN A 256 33.39 2.67 3.13
N LEU A 257 33.87 2.13 4.25
CA LEU A 257 35.29 2.11 4.58
C LEU A 257 36.10 1.33 3.53
N ALA A 258 35.60 0.18 3.09
CA ALA A 258 36.26 -0.65 2.08
C ALA A 258 36.31 0.01 0.70
N ILE A 259 35.29 0.79 0.33
CA ILE A 259 35.17 1.36 -1.02
C ILE A 259 35.72 2.79 -1.16
N LYS A 260 36.03 3.47 -0.04
CA LYS A 260 36.40 4.90 0.03
C LYS A 260 37.54 5.32 -0.89
N ALA A 261 38.56 4.47 -1.05
CA ALA A 261 39.73 4.74 -1.88
C ALA A 261 39.62 4.21 -3.32
N THR A 262 38.44 3.76 -3.74
CA THR A 262 38.23 3.13 -5.04
C THR A 262 37.45 4.02 -6.00
N ARG A 263 37.60 3.78 -7.31
CA ARG A 263 36.81 4.47 -8.35
C ARG A 263 35.29 4.24 -8.26
N TYR A 264 34.84 3.28 -7.45
CA TYR A 264 33.43 2.88 -7.33
C TYR A 264 32.69 3.65 -6.22
N TYR A 265 33.34 4.56 -5.49
CA TYR A 265 32.73 5.31 -4.38
C TYR A 265 31.47 6.08 -4.81
N ALA A 266 31.47 6.69 -5.99
CA ALA A 266 30.31 7.40 -6.52
C ALA A 266 29.12 6.46 -6.78
N SER A 267 29.38 5.25 -7.32
CA SER A 267 28.36 4.22 -7.52
C SER A 267 27.80 3.72 -6.20
N PHE A 268 28.67 3.45 -5.22
CA PHE A 268 28.26 3.09 -3.86
C PHE A 268 27.31 4.13 -3.27
N PHE A 269 27.66 5.40 -3.36
CA PHE A 269 26.86 6.47 -2.78
C PHE A 269 25.44 6.52 -3.38
N MET A 270 25.33 6.38 -4.71
CA MET A 270 24.04 6.33 -5.40
C MET A 270 23.20 5.12 -4.98
N GLU A 271 23.82 3.94 -4.85
CA GLU A 271 23.13 2.72 -4.44
C GLU A 271 22.67 2.77 -2.97
N VAL A 272 23.43 3.41 -2.08
CA VAL A 272 23.01 3.65 -0.69
C VAL A 272 21.80 4.59 -0.62
N LEU A 273 21.80 5.69 -1.37
CA LEU A 273 20.66 6.59 -1.46
C LEU A 273 19.40 5.86 -1.96
N ARG A 274 19.56 5.06 -3.02
CA ARG A 274 18.49 4.25 -3.58
C ARG A 274 17.97 3.22 -2.57
N GLY A 275 18.87 2.55 -1.86
CA GLY A 275 18.50 1.54 -0.87
C GLY A 275 17.75 2.13 0.31
N TYR A 276 18.23 3.24 0.89
CA TYR A 276 17.51 3.92 1.97
C TYR A 276 16.16 4.49 1.51
N ALA A 277 16.06 5.01 0.29
CA ALA A 277 14.79 5.46 -0.27
C ALA A 277 13.81 4.29 -0.49
N ALA A 278 14.27 3.15 -1.00
CA ALA A 278 13.45 1.96 -1.23
C ALA A 278 13.01 1.27 0.08
N GLY A 279 13.86 1.29 1.10
CA GLY A 279 13.53 0.82 2.46
C GLY A 279 12.77 1.86 3.30
N CYS A 280 12.56 3.07 2.77
CA CYS A 280 11.97 4.21 3.49
C CYS A 280 12.66 4.54 4.83
N HIS A 281 13.99 4.43 4.86
CA HIS A 281 14.81 4.78 6.03
C HIS A 281 15.04 6.29 6.09
N THR A 282 13.97 7.04 6.37
CA THR A 282 13.89 8.51 6.24
C THR A 282 14.94 9.25 7.04
N VAL A 283 15.27 8.78 8.25
CA VAL A 283 16.29 9.40 9.11
C VAL A 283 17.65 9.43 8.42
N TRP A 284 18.09 8.28 7.90
CA TRP A 284 19.39 8.17 7.24
C TRP A 284 19.39 8.83 5.87
N LEU A 285 18.24 8.83 5.19
CA LEU A 285 18.05 9.56 3.94
C LEU A 285 18.19 11.08 4.16
N GLU A 286 17.59 11.63 5.22
CA GLU A 286 17.70 13.05 5.55
C GLU A 286 19.13 13.46 5.91
N ASP A 287 19.86 12.62 6.64
CA ASP A 287 21.27 12.87 6.94
C ASP A 287 22.13 12.93 5.67
N LEU A 288 21.89 12.04 4.70
CA LEU A 288 22.60 12.09 3.41
C LEU A 288 22.15 13.27 2.55
N LEU A 289 20.87 13.64 2.59
CA LEU A 289 20.31 14.76 1.82
C LEU A 289 20.86 16.12 2.28
N LYS A 290 21.19 16.29 3.57
CA LYS A 290 21.86 17.52 4.06
C LYS A 290 23.15 17.83 3.30
N GLN A 291 23.85 16.79 2.85
CA GLN A 291 25.13 16.92 2.16
C GLN A 291 24.99 16.84 0.63
N HIS A 292 23.86 16.30 0.13
CA HIS A 292 23.68 15.98 -1.29
C HIS A 292 22.27 16.26 -1.83
N ASP A 293 21.72 17.47 -1.58
CA ASP A 293 20.36 17.85 -2.01
C ASP A 293 20.11 17.72 -3.52
N HIS A 294 21.16 17.76 -4.34
CA HIS A 294 21.07 17.59 -5.80
C HIS A 294 20.58 16.20 -6.25
N HIS A 295 20.51 15.20 -5.36
CA HIS A 295 19.97 13.87 -5.67
C HIS A 295 18.49 13.68 -5.34
N LYS A 296 17.79 14.72 -4.86
CA LYS A 296 16.36 14.66 -4.51
C LYS A 296 15.47 14.07 -5.61
N ASP A 297 15.80 14.32 -6.88
CA ASP A 297 15.08 13.76 -8.04
C ASP A 297 15.17 12.23 -8.12
N HIS A 298 16.34 11.67 -7.83
CA HIS A 298 16.56 10.23 -7.84
C HIS A 298 15.83 9.56 -6.68
N ILE A 299 15.92 10.18 -5.50
CA ILE A 299 15.25 9.73 -4.29
C ILE A 299 13.72 9.77 -4.47
N CYS A 300 13.20 10.86 -5.02
CA CYS A 300 11.78 11.01 -5.32
C CYS A 300 11.27 9.93 -6.30
N TYR A 301 12.06 9.59 -7.33
CA TYR A 301 11.77 8.47 -8.22
C TYR A 301 11.66 7.14 -7.46
N THR A 302 12.60 6.83 -6.56
CA THR A 302 12.62 5.56 -5.82
C THR A 302 11.50 5.47 -4.77
N LEU A 303 11.21 6.57 -4.06
CA LEU A 303 10.08 6.65 -3.14
C LEU A 303 8.75 6.42 -3.86
N ALA A 304 8.60 7.02 -5.05
CA ALA A 304 7.45 6.85 -5.91
C ALA A 304 7.31 5.41 -6.44
N GLU A 305 8.41 4.78 -6.85
CA GLU A 305 8.43 3.37 -7.30
C GLU A 305 7.91 2.40 -6.22
N ASN A 306 8.11 2.73 -4.95
CA ASN A 306 7.74 1.88 -3.82
C ASN A 306 6.46 2.36 -3.09
N ASN A 307 5.70 3.29 -3.67
CA ASN A 307 4.45 3.84 -3.11
C ASN A 307 4.62 4.48 -1.71
N HIS A 308 5.77 5.11 -1.45
CA HIS A 308 5.99 5.94 -0.25
C HIS A 308 5.42 7.35 -0.47
N PHE A 309 4.10 7.48 -0.59
CA PHE A 309 3.43 8.71 -1.05
C PHE A 309 3.79 9.95 -0.21
N ALA A 310 3.74 9.86 1.12
CA ALA A 310 4.04 11.00 2.00
C ALA A 310 5.49 11.48 1.84
N GLN A 311 6.44 10.56 1.78
CA GLN A 311 7.86 10.87 1.60
C GLN A 311 8.16 11.38 0.19
N MET A 312 7.48 10.85 -0.83
CA MET A 312 7.53 11.38 -2.20
C MET A 312 7.05 12.84 -2.23
N GLU A 313 5.91 13.15 -1.61
CA GLU A 313 5.40 14.52 -1.53
C GLU A 313 6.34 15.45 -0.74
N ASN A 314 6.98 14.95 0.31
CA ASN A 314 8.02 15.69 1.01
C ASN A 314 9.17 16.07 0.07
N MET A 315 9.66 15.14 -0.76
CA MET A 315 10.69 15.46 -1.77
C MET A 315 10.21 16.46 -2.82
N LEU A 316 8.95 16.36 -3.28
CA LEU A 316 8.36 17.33 -4.21
C LEU A 316 8.29 18.74 -3.59
N SER A 317 7.97 18.84 -2.31
CA SER A 317 7.96 20.13 -1.58
C SER A 317 9.34 20.79 -1.51
N ARG A 318 10.41 19.99 -1.60
CA ARG A 318 11.82 20.44 -1.66
C ARG A 318 12.29 20.73 -3.10
N GLY A 319 11.38 20.75 -4.06
CA GLY A 319 11.66 21.04 -5.46
C GLY A 319 12.17 19.85 -6.28
N ALA A 320 11.90 18.62 -5.86
CA ALA A 320 12.12 17.45 -6.72
C ALA A 320 11.17 17.45 -7.92
N SER A 321 11.59 16.82 -9.02
CA SER A 321 10.88 16.79 -10.29
C SER A 321 9.61 15.92 -10.25
N ILE A 322 8.46 16.53 -10.58
CA ILE A 322 7.19 15.82 -10.80
C ILE A 322 7.33 14.73 -11.87
N ALA A 323 8.12 14.98 -12.93
CA ALA A 323 8.33 14.00 -13.99
C ALA A 323 9.10 12.76 -13.51
N LYS A 324 9.96 12.90 -12.49
CA LYS A 324 10.66 11.78 -11.86
C LYS A 324 9.72 10.97 -10.97
N ALA A 325 8.90 11.63 -10.16
CA ALA A 325 7.84 10.99 -9.37
C ALA A 325 6.88 10.18 -10.26
N ALA A 326 6.38 10.79 -11.34
CA ALA A 326 5.48 10.12 -12.28
C ALA A 326 6.09 8.87 -12.93
N ARG A 327 7.38 8.92 -13.31
CA ARG A 327 8.10 7.75 -13.83
C ARG A 327 8.29 6.66 -12.78
N GLY A 328 8.58 7.05 -11.54
CA GLY A 328 8.68 6.12 -10.41
C GLY A 328 7.37 5.38 -10.19
N LEU A 329 6.25 6.10 -10.06
CA LEU A 329 4.91 5.50 -9.92
C LEU A 329 4.55 4.56 -11.09
N LEU A 330 4.91 4.93 -12.32
CA LEU A 330 4.72 4.07 -13.50
C LEU A 330 5.53 2.78 -13.40
N LYS A 331 6.80 2.88 -12.98
CA LYS A 331 7.66 1.71 -12.75
C LYS A 331 7.14 0.83 -11.62
N GLY A 332 6.61 1.46 -10.57
CA GLY A 332 5.96 0.84 -9.42
C GLY A 332 4.55 0.30 -9.70
N ASN A 333 4.11 0.28 -10.96
CA ASN A 333 2.83 -0.30 -11.38
C ASN A 333 1.58 0.43 -10.85
N ALA A 334 1.71 1.69 -10.42
CA ALA A 334 0.64 2.46 -9.81
C ALA A 334 -0.45 2.94 -10.80
N PHE A 335 -0.24 2.74 -12.11
CA PHE A 335 -1.14 3.20 -13.20
C PHE A 335 -1.48 2.11 -14.24
N ILE A 336 -1.54 0.83 -13.83
CA ILE A 336 -1.81 -0.28 -14.76
C ILE A 336 -3.27 -0.32 -15.24
N ASN A 337 -4.23 0.00 -14.37
CA ASN A 337 -5.66 -0.02 -14.68
C ASN A 337 -6.39 1.15 -14.00
N PRO A 338 -7.65 1.45 -14.38
CA PRO A 338 -8.39 2.58 -13.80
C PRO A 338 -8.56 2.51 -12.28
N ALA A 339 -8.84 1.32 -11.73
CA ALA A 339 -9.09 1.14 -10.29
C ALA A 339 -7.83 1.43 -9.45
N ILE A 340 -6.68 0.87 -9.84
CA ILE A 340 -5.40 1.14 -9.17
C ILE A 340 -5.02 2.62 -9.34
N SER A 341 -5.20 3.18 -10.55
CA SER A 341 -4.87 4.59 -10.81
C SER A 341 -5.67 5.55 -9.96
N LEU A 342 -6.99 5.28 -9.83
CA LEU A 342 -7.88 6.06 -8.99
C LEU A 342 -7.44 5.99 -7.52
N ARG A 343 -7.08 4.79 -7.04
CA ARG A 343 -6.54 4.57 -5.69
C ARG A 343 -5.28 5.39 -5.47
N THR A 344 -4.27 5.23 -6.33
CA THR A 344 -2.99 5.97 -6.29
C THR A 344 -3.24 7.47 -6.23
N LEU A 345 -4.06 8.02 -7.13
CA LEU A 345 -4.34 9.45 -7.16
C LEU A 345 -5.07 9.94 -5.91
N SER A 346 -5.89 9.10 -5.28
CA SER A 346 -6.62 9.45 -4.05
C SER A 346 -5.71 9.54 -2.82
N PHE A 347 -4.59 8.83 -2.81
CA PHE A 347 -3.61 8.85 -1.71
C PHE A 347 -2.54 9.95 -1.84
N ILE A 348 -2.38 10.56 -3.02
CA ILE A 348 -1.59 11.80 -3.18
C ILE A 348 -2.39 12.93 -2.54
N GLN A 349 -1.88 13.52 -1.47
CA GLN A 349 -2.62 14.48 -0.64
C GLN A 349 -2.71 15.85 -1.31
N ASN A 350 -1.58 16.33 -1.84
CA ASN A 350 -1.51 17.63 -2.48
C ASN A 350 -2.20 17.58 -3.86
N ASN A 351 -3.24 18.40 -4.01
CA ASN A 351 -4.05 18.42 -5.22
C ASN A 351 -3.26 18.87 -6.47
N ASP A 352 -2.30 19.78 -6.31
CA ASP A 352 -1.48 20.28 -7.43
C ASP A 352 -0.50 19.21 -7.88
N TYR A 353 0.13 18.49 -6.94
CA TYR A 353 0.97 17.33 -7.25
C TYR A 353 0.16 16.22 -7.93
N ARG A 354 -1.05 15.93 -7.44
CA ARG A 354 -1.96 14.94 -8.06
C ARG A 354 -2.23 15.27 -9.53
N ILE A 355 -2.61 16.52 -9.82
CA ILE A 355 -2.91 16.98 -11.19
C ILE A 355 -1.65 16.94 -12.06
N ALA A 356 -0.52 17.44 -11.54
CA ALA A 356 0.73 17.51 -12.30
C ALA A 356 1.29 16.11 -12.62
N ILE A 357 1.25 15.18 -11.66
CA ILE A 357 1.63 13.78 -11.85
C ILE A 357 0.75 13.14 -12.92
N ALA A 358 -0.59 13.26 -12.82
CA ALA A 358 -1.49 12.67 -13.81
C ALA A 358 -1.22 13.17 -15.24
N LYS A 359 -0.90 14.46 -15.41
CA LYS A 359 -0.51 15.03 -16.71
C LYS A 359 0.82 14.44 -17.22
N GLU A 360 1.84 14.32 -16.38
CA GLU A 360 3.11 13.72 -16.77
C GLU A 360 2.98 12.23 -17.09
N VAL A 361 2.12 11.50 -16.38
CA VAL A 361 1.81 10.09 -16.68
C VAL A 361 1.10 9.97 -18.03
N ASP A 362 0.08 10.79 -18.30
CA ASP A 362 -0.62 10.82 -19.60
C ASP A 362 0.34 11.16 -20.76
N LYS A 363 1.25 12.11 -20.55
CA LYS A 363 2.31 12.44 -21.52
C LYS A 363 3.27 11.28 -21.74
N ALA A 364 3.71 10.59 -20.68
CA ALA A 364 4.58 9.42 -20.77
C ALA A 364 3.89 8.27 -21.51
N ALA A 365 2.60 8.04 -21.24
CA ALA A 365 1.77 7.04 -21.91
C ALA A 365 1.66 7.31 -23.42
N LYS A 366 1.38 8.56 -23.80
CA LYS A 366 1.32 8.99 -25.20
C LYS A 366 2.66 8.81 -25.92
N LYS A 367 3.78 9.06 -25.24
CA LYS A 367 5.13 8.84 -25.79
C LYS A 367 5.45 7.35 -25.96
N ALA A 368 5.13 6.52 -24.97
CA ALA A 368 5.34 5.07 -25.02
C ALA A 368 4.53 4.39 -26.13
N ALA A 369 3.29 4.85 -26.35
CA ALA A 369 2.42 4.40 -27.42
C ALA A 369 3.04 4.59 -28.82
N ARG A 370 3.77 5.71 -29.03
CA ARG A 370 4.44 6.02 -30.30
C ARG A 370 5.67 5.15 -30.54
N ASN A 371 6.36 4.71 -29.49
CA ASN A 371 7.67 4.07 -29.59
C ASN A 371 7.64 2.55 -29.39
N SER A 372 6.58 1.99 -28.78
CA SER A 372 6.60 0.58 -28.32
C SER A 372 5.25 -0.14 -28.38
N GLY A 373 4.18 0.51 -28.88
CA GLY A 373 2.83 -0.07 -28.92
C GLY A 373 2.15 -0.26 -27.55
N LYS A 374 2.90 -0.23 -26.44
CA LYS A 374 2.37 -0.29 -25.06
C LYS A 374 1.73 1.04 -24.67
N LYS A 375 0.43 1.14 -24.92
CA LYS A 375 -0.43 2.22 -24.41
C LYS A 375 -0.74 1.94 -22.94
N ILE A 376 -0.71 2.96 -22.07
CA ILE A 376 -1.65 2.92 -20.93
C ILE A 376 -3.02 2.87 -21.60
N ALA A 377 -3.75 1.78 -21.39
CA ALA A 377 -4.93 1.44 -22.20
C ALA A 377 -6.11 2.41 -21.99
N PHE A 378 -6.00 3.36 -21.07
CA PHE A 378 -7.06 4.25 -20.65
C PHE A 378 -6.55 5.66 -20.35
N ASN A 379 -7.46 6.63 -20.39
CA ASN A 379 -7.19 8.02 -20.06
C ASN A 379 -7.26 8.22 -18.53
N ILE A 380 -6.19 8.74 -17.94
CA ILE A 380 -6.08 8.95 -16.48
C ILE A 380 -6.75 10.26 -16.06
N LEU A 381 -6.78 11.28 -16.91
CA LEU A 381 -7.25 12.62 -16.55
C LEU A 381 -8.70 12.65 -16.04
N PRO A 382 -9.67 11.88 -16.60
CA PRO A 382 -11.03 11.82 -16.05
C PRO A 382 -11.11 11.34 -14.60
N LEU A 383 -10.11 10.58 -14.13
CA LEU A 383 -10.07 10.06 -12.76
C LEU A 383 -9.75 11.15 -11.73
N LEU A 384 -9.19 12.29 -12.14
CA LEU A 384 -8.74 13.34 -11.22
C LEU A 384 -9.88 13.91 -10.37
N THR A 385 -11.04 14.14 -10.97
CA THR A 385 -12.22 14.67 -10.25
C THR A 385 -12.68 13.68 -9.20
N GLN A 386 -12.78 12.41 -9.57
CA GLN A 386 -13.20 11.35 -8.65
C GLN A 386 -12.18 11.13 -7.54
N ALA A 387 -10.88 11.10 -7.88
CA ALA A 387 -9.80 10.96 -6.90
C ALA A 387 -9.80 12.10 -5.87
N LYS A 388 -10.07 13.34 -6.31
CA LYS A 388 -10.21 14.48 -5.40
C LYS A 388 -11.38 14.32 -4.43
N VAL A 389 -12.53 13.85 -4.92
CA VAL A 389 -13.71 13.58 -4.09
C VAL A 389 -13.42 12.47 -3.10
N ILE A 390 -12.84 11.35 -3.54
CA ILE A 390 -12.46 10.22 -2.67
C ILE A 390 -11.50 10.70 -1.58
N HIS A 391 -10.44 11.42 -1.96
CA HIS A 391 -9.50 11.98 -0.98
C HIS A 391 -10.20 12.89 0.05
N HIS A 392 -11.10 13.76 -0.41
CA HIS A 392 -11.85 14.63 0.49
C HIS A 392 -12.71 13.82 1.48
N LEU A 393 -13.42 12.80 1.02
CA LEU A 393 -14.23 11.92 1.86
C LEU A 393 -13.37 11.15 2.89
N MET A 394 -12.19 10.69 2.48
CA MET A 394 -11.27 10.00 3.37
C MET A 394 -10.72 10.92 4.47
N THR A 395 -10.37 12.16 4.11
CA THR A 395 -9.70 13.09 5.01
C THR A 395 -10.68 13.82 5.93
N TYR A 396 -11.80 14.31 5.40
CA TYR A 396 -12.73 15.19 6.12
C TYR A 396 -13.94 14.46 6.69
N GLU A 397 -14.39 13.38 6.05
CA GLU A 397 -15.50 12.58 6.55
C GLU A 397 -15.04 11.27 7.22
N HIS A 398 -13.72 11.06 7.29
CA HIS A 398 -13.11 9.87 7.89
C HIS A 398 -13.70 8.56 7.33
N LEU A 399 -14.00 8.51 6.03
CA LEU A 399 -14.49 7.30 5.33
C LEU A 399 -13.36 6.46 4.73
N THR A 400 -13.48 5.14 4.75
CA THR A 400 -12.46 4.25 4.14
C THR A 400 -12.33 4.56 2.65
N TYR A 401 -11.23 4.17 2.01
CA TYR A 401 -11.13 4.24 0.55
C TYR A 401 -12.32 3.54 -0.12
N THR A 402 -12.70 2.34 0.36
CA THR A 402 -13.81 1.58 -0.22
C THR A 402 -15.17 2.29 -0.05
N GLU A 403 -15.47 2.81 1.13
CA GLU A 403 -16.70 3.60 1.36
C GLU A 403 -16.70 4.90 0.55
N SER A 404 -15.54 5.56 0.46
CA SER A 404 -15.36 6.79 -0.29
C SER A 404 -15.52 6.56 -1.78
N LEU A 405 -14.97 5.46 -2.31
CA LEU A 405 -15.14 5.02 -3.69
C LEU A 405 -16.61 4.76 -3.98
N HIS A 406 -17.28 3.98 -3.15
CA HIS A 406 -18.71 3.70 -3.30
C HIS A 406 -19.54 4.99 -3.33
N ARG A 407 -19.25 5.93 -2.43
CA ARG A 407 -19.92 7.24 -2.38
C ARG A 407 -19.56 8.15 -3.56
N ALA A 408 -18.33 8.09 -4.04
CA ALA A 408 -17.87 8.84 -5.20
C ALA A 408 -18.37 8.24 -6.53
N GLU A 409 -18.70 6.95 -6.59
CA GLU A 409 -19.35 6.27 -7.73
C GLU A 409 -20.85 6.56 -7.76
N LEU A 410 -21.50 6.57 -6.59
CA LEU A 410 -22.84 7.12 -6.46
C LEU A 410 -22.85 8.52 -7.09
N SER A 411 -21.79 9.31 -6.85
CA SER A 411 -21.29 10.51 -7.56
C SER A 411 -21.62 10.82 -9.02
N SER A 412 -21.53 9.79 -9.87
CA SER A 412 -21.53 9.93 -11.32
C SER A 412 -22.89 9.53 -11.90
N ASN A 413 -23.55 10.47 -12.59
CA ASN A 413 -24.89 10.42 -13.20
C ASN A 413 -26.07 9.99 -12.29
N GLN A 414 -25.99 8.87 -11.58
CA GLN A 414 -26.95 8.50 -10.52
C GLN A 414 -26.96 9.56 -9.38
N SER A 415 -25.82 10.18 -9.03
CA SER A 415 -25.81 11.33 -8.10
C SER A 415 -26.16 12.66 -8.71
N LYS A 416 -26.29 12.84 -10.03
CA LYS A 416 -27.00 14.04 -10.49
C LYS A 416 -28.47 13.96 -10.09
N ALA A 417 -29.08 12.77 -10.18
CA ALA A 417 -30.40 12.51 -9.65
C ALA A 417 -30.41 12.56 -8.11
N ILE A 418 -29.55 11.83 -7.39
CA ILE A 418 -29.52 11.87 -5.91
C ILE A 418 -29.08 13.22 -5.35
N ALA A 419 -28.23 14.03 -6.00
CA ALA A 419 -27.83 15.34 -5.47
C ALA A 419 -28.96 16.38 -5.53
N GLN A 420 -29.97 16.17 -6.37
CA GLN A 420 -31.18 16.99 -6.34
C GLN A 420 -31.94 16.70 -5.04
N LEU A 421 -32.14 17.74 -4.23
CA LEU A 421 -32.82 17.65 -2.93
C LEU A 421 -34.20 16.99 -3.05
N SER A 422 -34.94 17.30 -4.11
CA SER A 422 -36.25 16.72 -4.43
C SER A 422 -36.20 15.19 -4.60
N MET A 423 -35.19 14.68 -5.29
CA MET A 423 -35.01 13.24 -5.50
C MET A 423 -34.58 12.51 -4.23
N ARG A 424 -33.77 13.14 -3.35
CA ARG A 424 -33.46 12.56 -2.03
C ARG A 424 -34.71 12.38 -1.20
N ILE A 425 -35.52 13.43 -1.12
CA ILE A 425 -36.77 13.43 -0.36
C ILE A 425 -37.69 12.34 -0.92
N TRP A 426 -37.85 12.27 -2.25
CA TRP A 426 -38.64 11.25 -2.91
C TRP A 426 -38.15 9.82 -2.62
N LEU A 427 -36.86 9.54 -2.79
CA LEU A 427 -36.32 8.19 -2.54
C LEU A 427 -36.51 7.78 -1.07
N LEU A 428 -36.24 8.69 -0.13
CA LEU A 428 -36.37 8.41 1.31
C LEU A 428 -37.83 8.21 1.73
N GLN A 429 -38.71 9.15 1.37
CA GLN A 429 -40.13 9.07 1.71
C GLN A 429 -40.83 7.93 0.96
N GLY A 430 -40.54 7.77 -0.32
CA GLY A 430 -41.11 6.71 -1.14
C GLY A 430 -40.74 5.31 -0.64
N ILE A 431 -39.47 5.08 -0.27
CA ILE A 431 -39.06 3.82 0.38
C ILE A 431 -39.84 3.59 1.67
N GLN A 432 -40.06 4.63 2.48
CA GLN A 432 -40.81 4.51 3.73
C GLN A 432 -42.30 4.25 3.48
N LEU A 433 -42.90 4.91 2.50
CA LEU A 433 -44.30 4.70 2.09
C LEU A 433 -44.50 3.28 1.58
N VAL A 434 -43.54 2.74 0.82
CA VAL A 434 -43.55 1.34 0.38
C VAL A 434 -43.46 0.39 1.56
N LYS A 435 -42.54 0.63 2.51
CA LYS A 435 -42.42 -0.18 3.74
C LYS A 435 -43.69 -0.16 4.60
N CYS A 436 -44.38 0.97 4.66
CA CYS A 436 -45.62 1.13 5.41
C CYS A 436 -46.87 0.68 4.62
N GLY A 437 -46.73 0.09 3.43
CA GLY A 437 -47.84 -0.38 2.61
C GLY A 437 -48.71 0.74 2.01
N LYS A 438 -48.25 2.00 2.07
CA LYS A 438 -48.97 3.18 1.56
C LYS A 438 -48.67 3.50 0.09
N LEU A 439 -47.66 2.84 -0.49
CA LEU A 439 -47.27 2.96 -1.90
C LEU A 439 -46.81 1.59 -2.40
N SER A 440 -47.29 1.11 -3.54
CA SER A 440 -46.82 -0.17 -4.09
C SER A 440 -45.39 -0.05 -4.62
N HIS A 441 -44.61 -1.14 -4.57
CA HIS A 441 -43.26 -1.21 -5.16
C HIS A 441 -43.24 -0.78 -6.64
N ASP A 442 -44.20 -1.24 -7.43
CA ASP A 442 -44.25 -0.97 -8.87
C ASP A 442 -44.51 0.51 -9.15
N LEU A 443 -45.47 1.12 -8.46
CA LEU A 443 -45.77 2.55 -8.60
C LEU A 443 -44.58 3.41 -8.16
N PHE A 444 -43.91 3.05 -7.06
CA PHE A 444 -42.70 3.74 -6.62
C PHE A 444 -41.58 3.64 -7.66
N PHE A 445 -41.37 2.45 -8.23
CA PHE A 445 -40.38 2.23 -9.29
C PHE A 445 -40.70 3.04 -10.55
N MET A 446 -41.95 2.99 -11.03
CA MET A 446 -42.37 3.74 -12.23
C MET A 446 -42.21 5.24 -12.06
N ILE A 447 -42.64 5.80 -10.92
CA ILE A 447 -42.48 7.24 -10.65
C ILE A 447 -41.00 7.61 -10.57
N THR A 448 -40.17 6.79 -9.90
CA THR A 448 -38.72 7.04 -9.82
C THR A 448 -38.06 6.98 -11.20
N ASN A 449 -38.51 6.07 -12.06
CA ASN A 449 -37.99 5.94 -13.42
C ASN A 449 -38.37 7.17 -14.27
N LEU A 450 -39.59 7.69 -14.12
CA LEU A 450 -40.05 8.91 -14.81
C LEU A 450 -39.31 10.17 -14.35
N MET A 451 -38.91 10.23 -13.08
CA MET A 451 -38.23 11.38 -12.49
C MET A 451 -36.73 11.42 -12.81
N THR A 452 -36.17 10.39 -13.43
CA THR A 452 -34.73 10.30 -13.69
C THR A 452 -34.45 10.00 -15.17
N PRO A 453 -33.33 10.49 -15.74
CA PRO A 453 -32.93 10.15 -17.10
C PRO A 453 -32.23 8.77 -17.17
N LEU A 454 -32.58 7.85 -16.27
CA LEU A 454 -31.94 6.55 -16.12
C LEU A 454 -32.72 5.47 -16.88
N THR A 455 -32.04 4.40 -17.26
CA THR A 455 -32.71 3.19 -17.76
C THR A 455 -33.45 2.47 -16.62
N PRO A 456 -34.45 1.61 -16.92
CA PRO A 456 -35.14 0.83 -15.90
C PRO A 456 -34.20 0.01 -15.00
N GLN A 457 -33.15 -0.57 -15.58
CA GLN A 457 -32.14 -1.31 -14.84
C GLN A 457 -31.38 -0.41 -13.86
N GLU A 458 -30.93 0.75 -14.31
CA GLU A 458 -30.23 1.73 -13.47
C GLU A 458 -31.14 2.33 -12.39
N THR A 459 -32.44 2.52 -12.68
CA THR A 459 -33.45 2.94 -11.70
C THR A 459 -33.64 1.88 -10.60
N GLY A 460 -33.65 0.60 -10.97
CA GLY A 460 -33.71 -0.50 -10.00
C GLY A 460 -32.50 -0.52 -9.07
N GLU A 461 -31.30 -0.37 -9.63
CA GLU A 461 -30.06 -0.26 -8.85
C GLU A 461 -30.06 0.95 -7.93
N LEU A 462 -30.54 2.11 -8.40
CA LEU A 462 -30.68 3.33 -7.62
C LEU A 462 -31.58 3.11 -6.39
N ILE A 463 -32.73 2.47 -6.56
CA ILE A 463 -33.68 2.18 -5.48
C ILE A 463 -33.08 1.20 -4.47
N ILE A 464 -32.40 0.15 -4.93
CA ILE A 464 -31.72 -0.83 -4.05
C ILE A 464 -30.66 -0.11 -3.21
N LYS A 465 -29.81 0.70 -3.85
CA LYS A 465 -28.76 1.49 -3.19
C LYS A 465 -29.34 2.49 -2.17
N ALA A 466 -30.41 3.20 -2.52
CA ALA A 466 -31.08 4.12 -1.60
C ALA A 466 -31.66 3.40 -0.37
N ASN A 467 -32.21 2.20 -0.55
CA ASN A 467 -32.74 1.40 0.55
C ASN A 467 -31.64 0.86 1.48
N LEU A 468 -30.47 0.52 0.94
CA LEU A 468 -29.27 0.20 1.74
C LEU A 468 -28.78 1.41 2.55
N TYR A 469 -28.79 2.60 1.95
CA TYR A 469 -28.43 3.84 2.64
C TYR A 469 -29.38 4.16 3.80
N VAL A 470 -30.69 4.04 3.57
CA VAL A 470 -31.70 4.18 4.65
C VAL A 470 -31.40 3.21 5.77
N LYS A 471 -31.18 1.92 5.47
CA LYS A 471 -30.88 0.89 6.48
C LYS A 471 -29.61 1.23 7.28
N ALA A 472 -28.54 1.71 6.63
CA ALA A 472 -27.31 2.11 7.29
C ALA A 472 -27.51 3.35 8.18
N PHE A 473 -28.26 4.35 7.71
CA PHE A 473 -28.57 5.57 8.46
C PHE A 473 -29.49 5.29 9.67
N THR A 474 -30.50 4.42 9.53
CA THR A 474 -31.35 4.00 10.66
C THR A 474 -30.55 3.21 11.69
N LYS A 475 -29.62 2.35 11.27
CA LYS A 475 -28.74 1.59 12.17
C LYS A 475 -27.78 2.50 12.93
N HIS A 476 -27.19 3.49 12.25
CA HIS A 476 -26.30 4.47 12.88
C HIS A 476 -27.05 5.35 13.87
N ASN A 477 -28.24 5.87 13.54
CA ASN A 477 -29.04 6.69 14.44
C ASN A 477 -29.66 5.91 15.61
N GLN A 478 -29.99 4.63 15.43
CA GLN A 478 -30.40 3.78 16.55
C GLN A 478 -29.26 3.58 17.54
N LEU A 479 -28.02 3.40 17.08
CA LEU A 479 -26.84 3.34 17.94
C LEU A 479 -26.58 4.67 18.66
N THR A 480 -26.74 5.82 17.98
CA THR A 480 -26.58 7.16 18.57
C THR A 480 -27.67 7.49 19.59
N LEU A 481 -28.93 7.10 19.34
CA LEU A 481 -30.04 7.25 20.29
C LEU A 481 -29.91 6.29 21.48
N PHE A 482 -29.38 5.09 21.27
CA PHE A 482 -29.11 4.13 22.35
C PHE A 482 -27.99 4.63 23.27
N SER A 483 -26.93 5.19 22.71
CA SER A 483 -25.83 5.80 23.49
C SER A 483 -26.25 7.10 24.20
N GLN A 484 -27.13 7.91 23.60
CA GLN A 484 -27.73 9.07 24.29
C GLN A 484 -28.69 8.68 25.42
N LYS A 485 -29.42 7.56 25.31
CA LYS A 485 -30.28 7.03 26.39
C LYS A 485 -29.48 6.44 27.56
N ILE A 486 -28.31 5.85 27.30
CA ILE A 486 -27.40 5.38 28.35
C ILE A 486 -26.78 6.58 29.08
N ALA A 487 -26.40 7.64 28.36
CA ALA A 487 -25.81 8.85 28.95
C ALA A 487 -26.81 9.73 29.75
N SER A 488 -28.12 9.48 29.63
CA SER A 488 -29.19 10.25 30.30
C SER A 488 -29.93 9.47 31.39
N SER A 489 -29.46 8.27 31.77
CA SER A 489 -29.98 7.56 32.96
C SER A 489 -29.29 8.08 34.24
N PRO A 490 -30.03 8.62 35.23
CA PRO A 490 -29.45 9.02 36.49
C PRO A 490 -29.22 7.78 37.38
N ILE A 491 -27.96 7.38 37.53
CA ILE A 491 -27.56 6.46 38.61
C ILE A 491 -27.02 7.30 39.76
N LEU A 492 -27.86 7.42 40.80
CA LEU A 492 -27.58 7.75 42.21
C LEU A 492 -26.28 8.50 42.54
N GLU A 493 -26.39 9.82 42.75
CA GLU A 493 -25.59 10.50 43.77
C GLU A 493 -26.28 10.35 45.13
N MET A 494 -25.75 9.47 45.97
CA MET A 494 -26.03 9.48 47.41
C MET A 494 -25.37 10.72 48.02
N SER A 495 -26.16 11.74 48.33
CA SER A 495 -25.73 12.91 49.10
C SER A 495 -25.47 12.51 50.55
N ILE A 496 -24.20 12.49 50.96
CA ILE A 496 -23.79 12.68 52.35
C ILE A 496 -23.59 14.19 52.54
N HIS A 497 -24.45 14.84 53.31
CA HIS A 497 -24.26 16.23 53.73
C HIS A 497 -24.02 16.33 55.25
N PRO A 498 -22.92 16.99 55.68
CA PRO A 498 -22.73 17.39 57.07
C PRO A 498 -23.31 18.79 57.29
N GLY A 499 -24.37 18.90 58.10
CA GLY A 499 -24.94 20.19 58.52
C GLY A 499 -24.20 20.76 59.73
N LYS A 500 -23.61 21.94 59.56
CA LYS A 500 -23.02 22.74 60.64
C LYS A 500 -24.09 23.51 61.42
N GLU A 501 -23.84 23.55 62.73
CA GLU A 501 -24.45 24.33 63.80
C GLU A 501 -24.75 25.79 63.47
N LYS A 502 -25.83 26.32 64.06
CA LYS A 502 -25.77 27.53 64.88
C LYS A 502 -26.92 27.55 65.92
N ALA A 503 -26.52 27.92 67.14
CA ALA A 503 -27.27 28.14 68.37
C ALA A 503 -28.41 29.19 68.18
N ASP A 504 -29.43 29.34 69.02
CA ASP A 504 -29.53 29.24 70.47
C ASP A 504 -31.03 29.28 70.85
N GLY A 505 -31.41 28.78 72.04
CA GLY A 505 -32.63 29.27 72.73
C GLY A 505 -33.60 28.25 73.36
N LYS A 506 -33.18 27.65 74.47
CA LYS A 506 -33.92 27.31 75.72
C LYS A 506 -35.29 26.58 75.71
N GLN A 507 -35.26 25.46 76.46
CA GLN A 507 -36.24 24.92 77.44
C GLN A 507 -37.66 24.57 76.91
N TYR A 508 -38.26 23.41 77.14
CA TYR A 508 -38.40 22.51 78.30
C TYR A 508 -38.54 21.07 77.72
N GLY A 509 -38.08 19.98 78.34
CA GLY A 509 -38.59 19.44 79.59
C GLY A 509 -39.64 18.33 79.35
N ILE A 510 -39.21 17.08 79.59
CA ILE A 510 -39.98 15.92 80.10
C ILE A 510 -40.86 15.10 79.13
N GLY A 511 -40.49 13.81 79.00
CA GLY A 511 -41.37 12.62 78.98
C GLY A 511 -42.28 12.44 77.75
N ARG A 512 -42.35 11.28 77.10
CA ARG A 512 -42.14 9.88 77.48
C ARG A 512 -41.67 9.10 76.25
#